data_AF-A0A962VQP5-F1
#
_entry.id   AF-A0A962VQP5-F1
#
_cell.length_a   1.000
_cell.length_b   1.000
_cell.length_c   1.000
_cell.angle_alpha   90.00
_cell.angle_beta   90.00
_cell.angle_gamma   90.00
#
_symmetry.space_group_name_H-M   'P 1'
#
loop_
_entity.id
_entity.type
_entity.pdbx_description
1 polymer ?
#
loop_
_entity_poly.entity_id
_entity_poly.type
_entity_poly.pdbx_seq_one_letter_code
_entity_poly.pdbx_strand_id
1 'polypeptide(L)'
;MANNPKGWPGVEDPLWYKDALIYQLHVKAFGDSNQDGIGDFRGLTQRLDYIQELGVDTLWLMPFYPSPLRDDGYDISDYQNVHPQYGTLA
;
A
#
# COMPACT_ATOMS: atom_id res chain seq x y z
N MET A 1 7.22 26.44 -3.25
CA MET A 1 6.75 25.04 -3.28
C MET A 1 7.81 24.23 -2.55
N ALA A 2 7.47 23.65 -1.40
CA ALA A 2 8.40 23.29 -0.34
C ALA A 2 9.50 22.28 -0.77
N ASN A 3 10.73 22.54 -0.30
CA ASN A 3 11.92 21.73 -0.54
C ASN A 3 11.74 20.32 0.01
N ASN A 4 11.68 19.31 -0.87
CA ASN A 4 11.90 17.93 -0.50
C ASN A 4 13.41 17.75 -0.21
N PRO A 5 13.84 17.42 1.02
CA PRO A 5 15.26 17.33 1.37
C PRO A 5 16.03 16.22 0.63
N LYS A 6 15.34 15.26 0.01
CA LYS A 6 15.97 14.16 -0.74
C LYS A 6 16.21 14.42 -2.24
N GLY A 7 15.65 15.46 -2.85
CA GLY A 7 15.83 15.70 -4.29
C GLY A 7 15.40 14.51 -5.17
N TRP A 8 14.28 13.88 -4.82
CA TRP A 8 13.79 12.65 -5.47
C TRP A 8 13.73 12.82 -7.01
N PRO A 9 14.52 12.06 -7.79
CA PRO A 9 14.61 12.26 -9.24
C PRO A 9 13.36 11.83 -10.01
N GLY A 10 12.42 11.11 -9.38
CA GLY A 10 11.02 10.97 -9.82
C GLY A 10 10.81 10.62 -11.28
N VAL A 11 10.54 9.35 -11.57
CA VAL A 11 10.16 8.84 -12.91
C VAL A 11 11.27 8.96 -13.98
N GLU A 12 12.22 9.89 -13.84
CA GLU A 12 13.30 10.11 -14.82
C GLU A 12 14.45 9.10 -14.70
N ASP A 13 14.66 8.49 -13.52
CA ASP A 13 15.64 7.42 -13.36
C ASP A 13 14.98 6.03 -13.54
N PRO A 14 15.29 5.29 -14.63
CA PRO A 14 14.74 3.95 -14.84
C PRO A 14 15.21 2.93 -13.78
N LEU A 15 16.21 3.25 -12.97
CA LEU A 15 16.75 2.39 -11.91
C LEU A 15 16.39 2.88 -10.49
N TRP A 16 15.40 3.76 -10.34
CA TRP A 16 14.98 4.33 -9.05
C TRP A 16 14.81 3.31 -7.91
N TYR A 17 14.38 2.08 -8.24
CA TYR A 17 14.14 1.00 -7.28
C TYR A 17 15.42 0.50 -6.59
N LYS A 18 16.61 0.78 -7.13
CA LYS A 18 17.89 0.37 -6.53
C LYS A 18 18.23 1.16 -5.27
N ASP A 19 17.78 2.40 -5.20
CA ASP A 19 18.05 3.32 -4.10
C ASP A 19 16.81 3.54 -3.20
N ALA A 20 15.65 2.99 -3.59
CA ALA A 20 14.40 3.17 -2.89
C ALA A 20 14.35 2.41 -1.54
N LEU A 21 13.95 3.12 -0.49
CA LEU A 21 13.47 2.55 0.77
C LEU A 21 12.04 2.05 0.61
N ILE A 22 11.90 0.73 0.43
CA ILE A 22 10.61 0.07 0.27
C ILE A 22 10.01 -0.25 1.64
N TYR A 23 8.78 0.20 1.89
CA TYR A 23 8.01 -0.13 3.06
C TYR A 23 6.94 -1.15 2.71
N GLN A 24 7.10 -2.37 3.23
CA GLN A 24 6.13 -3.44 3.04
C GLN A 24 5.01 -3.34 4.07
N LEU A 25 3.75 -3.45 3.65
CA LEU A 25 2.62 -3.51 4.57
C LEU A 25 1.48 -4.37 4.04
N HIS A 26 0.65 -4.84 4.98
CA HIS A 26 -0.61 -5.52 4.68
C HIS A 26 -1.78 -4.56 4.90
N VAL A 27 -2.61 -4.34 3.87
CA VAL A 27 -3.78 -3.45 3.96
C VAL A 27 -4.69 -3.85 5.14
N LYS A 28 -4.99 -5.15 5.25
CA LYS A 28 -5.72 -5.80 6.35
C LYS A 28 -5.28 -5.42 7.77
N ALA A 29 -4.02 -5.08 7.98
CA ALA A 29 -3.45 -4.88 9.32
C ALA A 29 -3.00 -3.43 9.59
N PHE A 30 -3.02 -2.56 8.60
CA PHE A 30 -2.36 -1.25 8.72
C PHE A 30 -3.27 -0.16 9.30
N GLY A 31 -4.51 -0.08 8.83
CA GLY A 31 -5.46 0.92 9.32
C GLY A 31 -6.89 0.58 8.93
N ASP A 32 -7.76 0.44 9.92
CA ASP A 32 -9.19 0.23 9.80
C ASP A 32 -9.92 1.58 9.83
N SER A 33 -10.64 1.92 8.76
CA SER A 33 -11.37 3.18 8.65
C SER A 33 -12.84 3.10 9.02
N ASN A 34 -13.40 1.89 9.05
CA ASN A 34 -14.84 1.66 9.18
C ASN A 34 -15.23 0.92 10.49
N GLN A 35 -14.25 0.56 11.31
CA GLN A 35 -14.37 -0.12 12.59
C GLN A 35 -14.93 -1.55 12.50
N ASP A 36 -14.69 -2.25 11.38
CA ASP A 36 -15.08 -3.65 11.20
C ASP A 36 -14.02 -4.66 11.70
N GLY A 37 -12.85 -4.16 12.14
CA GLY A 37 -11.74 -4.96 12.65
C GLY A 37 -10.73 -5.38 11.58
N ILE A 38 -10.91 -4.93 10.33
CA ILE A 38 -10.03 -5.23 9.20
C ILE A 38 -9.56 -3.91 8.57
N GLY A 39 -8.27 -3.81 8.31
CA GLY A 39 -7.70 -2.66 7.62
C GLY A 39 -8.11 -2.59 6.15
N ASP A 40 -8.25 -1.37 5.65
CA ASP A 40 -8.79 -1.09 4.31
C ASP A 40 -7.99 0.04 3.61
N PHE A 41 -8.24 0.23 2.31
CA PHE A 41 -7.48 1.23 1.54
C PHE A 41 -7.75 2.69 2.00
N ARG A 42 -8.92 3.01 2.56
CA ARG A 42 -9.19 4.33 3.11
C ARG A 42 -8.39 4.55 4.39
N GLY A 43 -8.31 3.54 5.25
CA GLY A 43 -7.51 3.56 6.47
C GLY A 43 -6.01 3.66 6.16
N LEU A 44 -5.52 2.94 5.14
CA LEU A 44 -4.18 3.14 4.60
C LEU A 44 -3.94 4.58 4.12
N THR A 45 -4.87 5.12 3.33
CA THR A 45 -4.76 6.48 2.78
C THR A 45 -4.66 7.55 3.89
N GLN A 46 -5.42 7.39 4.99
CA GLN A 46 -5.37 8.28 6.15
C GLN A 46 -4.01 8.29 6.87
N ARG A 47 -3.14 7.33 6.59
CA ARG A 47 -1.82 7.15 7.22
C ARG A 47 -0.66 7.45 6.29
N LEU A 48 -0.92 7.93 5.07
CA LEU A 48 0.14 8.26 4.11
C LEU A 48 1.05 9.38 4.60
N ASP A 49 0.54 10.34 5.37
CA ASP A 49 1.37 11.40 5.97
C ASP A 49 2.43 10.80 6.92
N TYR A 50 2.07 9.81 7.74
CA TYR A 50 3.01 9.08 8.60
C TYR A 50 4.09 8.35 7.77
N ILE A 51 3.67 7.67 6.70
CA ILE A 51 4.57 6.96 5.79
C ILE A 51 5.55 7.95 5.13
N GLN A 52 5.05 9.11 4.69
CA GLN A 52 5.87 10.16 4.10
C GLN A 52 6.84 10.76 5.11
N GLU A 53 6.39 11.04 6.34
CA GLU A 53 7.24 11.53 7.44
C GLU A 53 8.33 10.54 7.82
N LEU A 54 8.05 9.22 7.75
CA LEU A 54 9.06 8.17 7.93
C LEU A 54 10.16 8.23 6.86
N GLY A 55 9.89 8.88 5.72
CA GLY A 55 10.86 9.09 4.65
C GLY A 55 11.03 7.89 3.72
N VAL A 56 10.01 7.05 3.63
CA VAL A 56 10.00 5.91 2.71
C VAL A 56 9.59 6.34 1.31
N ASP A 57 10.03 5.53 0.37
CA ASP A 57 10.14 5.91 -1.03
C ASP A 57 9.04 5.20 -1.85
N THR A 58 8.69 3.97 -1.48
CA THR A 58 7.69 3.17 -2.17
C THR A 58 7.02 2.19 -1.22
N LEU A 59 5.74 1.92 -1.46
CA LEU A 59 5.00 0.87 -0.76
C LEU A 59 5.03 -0.44 -1.52
N TRP A 60 5.32 -1.53 -0.82
CA TRP A 60 5.06 -2.89 -1.29
C TRP A 60 3.85 -3.45 -0.54
N LEU A 61 2.74 -3.59 -1.24
CA LEU A 61 1.52 -4.12 -0.66
C LEU A 61 1.51 -5.65 -0.72
N MET A 62 1.19 -6.28 0.41
CA MET A 62 0.81 -7.69 0.47
C MET A 62 -0.48 -7.92 -0.35
N PRO A 63 -0.78 -9.17 -0.77
CA PRO A 63 -1.94 -9.45 -1.62
C PRO A 63 -3.24 -8.83 -1.09
N PHE A 64 -3.95 -8.13 -1.97
CA PHE A 64 -5.21 -7.44 -1.67
C PHE A 64 -6.33 -7.81 -2.65
N TYR A 65 -6.11 -8.83 -3.48
CA TYR A 65 -7.07 -9.35 -4.46
C TYR A 65 -8.12 -10.26 -3.79
N PRO A 66 -9.28 -10.50 -4.43
CA PRO A 66 -10.18 -11.57 -4.02
C PRO A 66 -9.45 -12.90 -3.87
N SER A 67 -9.74 -13.59 -2.76
CA SER A 67 -9.10 -14.83 -2.36
C SER A 67 -10.03 -15.57 -1.39
N PRO A 68 -10.03 -16.90 -1.33
CA PRO A 68 -10.65 -17.65 -0.25
C PRO A 68 -9.86 -17.56 1.06
N LEU A 69 -8.71 -16.87 1.07
CA LEU A 69 -7.86 -16.57 2.22
C LEU A 69 -7.34 -17.83 2.93
N ARG A 70 -7.04 -18.90 2.18
CA ARG A 70 -6.40 -20.10 2.74
C ARG A 70 -4.91 -19.90 2.99
N ASP A 71 -4.31 -18.95 2.28
CA ASP A 71 -2.90 -18.55 2.42
C ASP A 71 -2.79 -17.01 2.50
N ASP A 72 -3.63 -16.40 3.34
CA ASP A 72 -3.67 -14.95 3.63
C ASP A 72 -3.65 -14.05 2.38
N GLY A 73 -4.33 -14.48 1.31
CA GLY A 73 -4.47 -13.72 0.07
C GLY A 73 -3.50 -14.12 -1.04
N TYR A 74 -2.53 -14.99 -0.79
CA TYR A 74 -1.64 -15.53 -1.84
C TYR A 74 -2.36 -16.53 -2.76
N ASP A 75 -3.44 -17.14 -2.30
CA ASP A 75 -4.36 -17.96 -3.09
C ASP A 75 -5.40 -17.10 -3.82
N ILE A 76 -4.97 -16.37 -4.84
CA ILE A 76 -5.80 -15.39 -5.57
C ILE A 76 -6.88 -16.06 -6.42
N SER A 77 -8.12 -15.57 -6.35
CA SER A 77 -9.24 -16.03 -7.18
C SER A 77 -9.60 -15.09 -8.33
N ASP A 78 -9.27 -13.80 -8.24
CA ASP A 78 -9.47 -12.81 -9.30
C ASP A 78 -8.35 -11.75 -9.25
N TYR A 79 -7.48 -11.74 -10.25
CA TYR A 79 -6.35 -10.80 -10.33
C TYR A 79 -6.75 -9.38 -10.78
N GLN A 80 -7.99 -9.18 -11.22
CA GLN A 80 -8.45 -7.91 -11.80
C GLN A 80 -9.36 -7.13 -10.85
N ASN A 81 -9.45 -7.52 -9.58
CA ASN A 81 -10.33 -6.88 -8.62
C ASN A 81 -9.65 -6.74 -7.25
N VAL A 82 -10.28 -6.02 -6.35
CA VAL A 82 -9.86 -5.85 -4.96
C VAL A 82 -10.74 -6.70 -4.06
N HIS A 83 -10.16 -7.31 -3.02
CA HIS A 83 -10.92 -8.06 -2.04
C HIS A 83 -11.99 -7.14 -1.41
N PRO A 84 -13.28 -7.53 -1.37
CA PRO A 84 -14.35 -6.63 -0.92
C PRO A 84 -14.18 -6.07 0.49
N GLN A 85 -13.42 -6.76 1.35
CA GLN A 85 -13.09 -6.27 2.70
C GLN A 85 -12.12 -5.09 2.70
N TYR A 86 -11.31 -4.92 1.66
CA TYR A 86 -10.29 -3.86 1.59
C TYR A 86 -10.76 -2.64 0.78
N GLY A 87 -11.78 -2.81 -0.06
CA GLY A 87 -12.34 -1.74 -0.89
C GLY A 87 -12.84 -2.23 -2.25
N THR A 88 -12.91 -1.31 -3.21
CA THR A 88 -13.36 -1.54 -4.58
C THR A 88 -12.39 -0.89 -5.55
N LEU A 89 -12.34 -1.37 -6.80
CA LEU A 89 -11.81 -0.57 -7.90
C LEU A 89 -12.72 0.67 -8.10
N ALA A 90 -12.09 1.83 -8.26
CA ALA A 90 -12.75 3.13 -8.43
C ALA A 90 -13.13 3.39 -9.90
#